data_AF-A0AAN4SHM7-F1
#
_entry.id   AF-A0AAN4SHM7-F1
#
_cell.length_a   1.000
_cell.length_b   1.000
_cell.length_c   1.000
_cell.angle_alpha   90.00
_cell.angle_beta   90.00
_cell.angle_gamma   90.00
#
_symmetry.space_group_name_H-M   'P 1'
#
loop_
_entity.id
_entity.type
_entity.pdbx_description
1 polymer ?
#
loop_
_entity_poly.entity_id
_entity_poly.type
_entity_poly.pdbx_seq_one_letter_code
_entity_poly.pdbx_strand_id
1 'polypeptide(L)'
;MIDFLTIVLLIFGVLQIILFFKVWGMTNNIKRIWKKIDNKDFLSDACIAYIKGNMEETEKLVNEAFLQEVALLSKSSEDYVSWEKAFRELEEKYTKVFKKINKPTPDFKKYSNPKIYLL
;
A
#
# COMPACT_ATOMS: atom_id res chain seq x y z
N MET A 1 47.62 -30.80 1.03
CA MET A 1 46.15 -31.01 1.10
C MET A 1 45.46 -29.83 1.79
N ILE A 2 46.01 -29.34 2.91
CA ILE A 2 45.50 -28.17 3.64
C ILE A 2 45.62 -26.87 2.81
N ASP A 3 46.68 -26.70 2.02
CA ASP A 3 46.91 -25.43 1.28
C ASP A 3 45.86 -25.16 0.19
N PHE A 4 45.46 -26.20 -0.55
CA PHE A 4 44.39 -26.09 -1.55
C PHE A 4 43.05 -25.78 -0.90
N LEU A 5 42.74 -26.46 0.22
CA LEU A 5 41.52 -26.22 0.98
C LEU A 5 41.46 -24.78 1.52
N THR A 6 42.56 -24.26 2.06
CA THR A 6 42.65 -22.88 2.54
C THR A 6 42.41 -21.87 1.43
N ILE A 7 42.97 -22.08 0.23
CA ILE A 7 42.73 -21.22 -0.94
C ILE A 7 41.26 -21.23 -1.34
N VAL A 8 40.63 -22.40 -1.39
CA VAL A 8 39.20 -22.55 -1.73
C VAL A 8 38.32 -21.82 -0.70
N LEU A 9 38.61 -21.97 0.59
CA LEU A 9 37.87 -21.28 1.67
C LEU A 9 38.05 -19.76 1.61
N LEU A 10 39.24 -19.27 1.26
CA LEU A 10 39.51 -17.84 1.11
C LEU A 10 38.74 -17.23 -0.06
N ILE A 11 38.75 -17.90 -1.23
CA ILE A 11 37.95 -17.48 -2.40
C ILE A 11 36.46 -17.51 -2.05
N PHE A 12 36.00 -18.55 -1.37
CA PHE A 12 34.61 -18.65 -0.93
C PHE A 12 34.24 -17.50 0.03
N GLY A 13 35.10 -17.16 0.99
CA GLY A 13 34.89 -16.04 1.90
C GLY A 13 34.73 -14.69 1.18
N VAL A 14 35.60 -14.41 0.20
CA VAL A 14 35.51 -13.19 -0.62
C VAL A 14 34.23 -13.17 -1.45
N LEU A 15 33.86 -14.31 -2.06
CA LEU A 15 32.60 -14.44 -2.80
C LEU A 15 31.37 -14.22 -1.91
N GLN A 16 31.38 -14.72 -0.68
CA GLN A 16 30.28 -14.49 0.26
C GLN A 16 30.12 -13.02 0.61
N ILE A 17 31.22 -12.29 0.87
CA ILE A 17 31.17 -10.84 1.16
C ILE A 17 30.54 -10.07 -0.02
N ILE A 18 30.92 -10.40 -1.26
CA ILE A 18 30.33 -9.79 -2.47
C ILE A 18 28.83 -10.12 -2.59
N LEU A 19 28.44 -11.37 -2.33
CA LEU A 19 27.05 -11.79 -2.34
C LEU A 19 26.22 -11.07 -1.26
N PHE A 20 26.77 -10.86 -0.06
CA PHE A 20 26.12 -10.09 1.00
C PHE A 20 25.80 -8.66 0.57
N PHE A 21 26.77 -7.93 0.00
CA PHE A 21 26.52 -6.58 -0.52
C PHE A 21 25.49 -6.56 -1.65
N LYS A 22 25.50 -7.58 -2.51
CA LYS A 22 24.53 -7.70 -3.61
C LYS A 22 23.10 -7.90 -3.09
N VAL A 23 22.90 -8.80 -2.13
CA VAL A 23 21.59 -9.03 -1.49
C VAL A 23 21.15 -7.79 -0.70
N TRP A 24 22.06 -7.14 0.03
CA TRP A 24 21.78 -5.90 0.75
C TRP A 24 21.31 -4.76 -0.16
N GLY A 25 21.91 -4.61 -1.34
CA GLY A 25 21.45 -3.67 -2.35
C GLY A 25 20.04 -3.97 -2.85
N MET A 26 19.70 -5.24 -3.05
CA MET A 26 18.36 -5.67 -3.45
C MET A 26 17.34 -5.43 -2.34
N THR A 27 17.65 -5.75 -1.08
CA THR A 27 16.74 -5.51 0.06
C THR A 27 16.49 -4.03 0.29
N ASN A 28 17.50 -3.15 0.10
CA ASN A 28 17.30 -1.70 0.16
C ASN A 28 16.41 -1.18 -0.98
N ASN A 29 16.53 -1.75 -2.18
CA ASN A 29 15.62 -1.43 -3.30
C ASN A 29 14.17 -1.83 -2.99
N ILE A 30 13.95 -3.03 -2.42
CA ILE A 30 12.64 -3.48 -1.97
C ILE A 30 12.07 -2.52 -0.91
N LYS A 31 12.88 -2.12 0.08
CA LYS A 31 12.48 -1.14 1.11
C LYS A 31 12.04 0.20 0.50
N ARG A 32 12.73 0.66 -0.55
CA ARG A 32 12.37 1.88 -1.28
C ARG A 32 11.07 1.75 -2.09
N ILE A 33 10.83 0.58 -2.68
CA ILE A 33 9.58 0.29 -3.41
C ILE A 33 8.40 0.26 -2.44
N TRP A 34 8.52 -0.47 -1.33
CA TRP A 34 7.49 -0.51 -0.28
C TRP A 34 7.16 0.89 0.24
N LYS A 35 8.18 1.73 0.52
CA LYS A 35 7.97 3.11 0.95
C LYS A 35 7.20 3.96 -0.08
N LYS A 36 7.37 3.70 -1.39
CA LYS A 36 6.63 4.41 -2.45
C LYS A 36 5.20 3.91 -2.61
N ILE A 37 4.97 2.61 -2.43
CA ILE A 37 3.64 2.00 -2.45
C ILE A 37 2.82 2.50 -1.25
N ASP A 38 3.45 2.56 -0.07
CA ASP A 38 2.84 3.02 1.19
C ASP A 38 2.56 4.54 1.20
N ASN A 39 3.27 5.33 0.37
CA ASN A 39 3.05 6.78 0.24
C ASN A 39 2.06 7.19 -0.84
N LYS A 40 1.34 6.24 -1.47
CA LYS A 40 0.27 6.62 -2.40
C LYS A 40 -0.93 7.12 -1.58
N ASP A 41 -0.88 8.38 -1.19
CA ASP A 41 -1.99 9.03 -0.50
C ASP A 41 -3.13 9.22 -1.50
N PHE A 42 -4.07 8.28 -1.48
CA PHE A 42 -5.25 8.29 -2.33
C PHE A 42 -6.09 9.56 -2.15
N LEU A 43 -5.94 10.26 -1.01
CA LEU A 43 -6.62 11.53 -0.75
C LEU A 43 -5.89 12.76 -1.27
N SER A 44 -4.67 12.65 -1.81
CA SER A 44 -3.89 13.81 -2.25
C SER A 44 -4.60 14.62 -3.33
N ASP A 45 -5.15 13.96 -4.35
CA ASP A 45 -5.91 14.61 -5.42
C ASP A 45 -7.19 15.28 -4.89
N ALA A 46 -7.89 14.60 -3.97
CA ALA A 46 -9.08 15.15 -3.31
C ALA A 46 -8.75 16.39 -2.46
N CYS A 47 -7.63 16.38 -1.73
CA CYS A 47 -7.15 17.53 -0.97
C CYS A 47 -6.85 18.73 -1.87
N ILE A 48 -6.25 18.49 -3.04
CA ILE A 48 -5.96 19.54 -4.02
C ILE A 48 -7.26 20.16 -4.53
N ALA A 49 -8.26 19.34 -4.89
CA ALA A 49 -9.57 19.83 -5.32
C ALA A 49 -10.30 20.63 -4.22
N TYR A 50 -10.17 20.20 -2.97
CA TYR A 50 -10.74 20.89 -1.82
C TYR A 50 -10.11 22.28 -1.62
N ILE A 51 -8.78 22.37 -1.71
CA ILE A 51 -8.04 23.64 -1.62
C ILE A 51 -8.40 24.58 -2.78
N LYS A 52 -8.64 24.03 -3.98
CA LYS A 52 -9.13 24.78 -5.14
C LYS A 52 -10.58 25.26 -4.99
N GLY A 53 -11.31 24.81 -3.98
CA GLY A 53 -12.72 25.15 -3.74
C GLY A 53 -13.70 24.38 -4.62
N ASN A 54 -13.26 23.36 -5.37
CA ASN A 54 -14.14 22.54 -6.19
C ASN A 54 -14.73 21.39 -5.36
N MET A 55 -15.84 21.67 -4.69
CA MET A 55 -16.47 20.72 -3.75
C MET A 55 -17.06 19.48 -4.42
N GLU A 56 -17.52 19.59 -5.66
CA GLU A 56 -18.08 18.46 -6.42
C GLU A 56 -16.96 17.50 -6.87
N GLU A 57 -15.87 18.06 -7.38
CA GLU A 57 -14.68 17.28 -7.73
C GLU A 57 -14.02 16.64 -6.50
N THR A 58 -14.00 17.36 -5.38
CA THR A 58 -13.51 16.83 -4.10
C THR A 58 -14.30 15.59 -3.69
N GLU A 59 -15.63 15.67 -3.69
CA GLU A 59 -16.50 14.54 -3.33
C GLU A 59 -16.26 13.33 -4.23
N LYS A 60 -16.15 13.57 -5.53
CA LYS A 60 -15.85 12.52 -6.52
C LYS A 60 -14.50 11.85 -6.23
N LEU A 61 -13.45 12.64 -6.01
CA LEU A 61 -12.09 12.12 -5.76
C LEU A 61 -11.98 11.39 -4.43
N VAL A 62 -12.67 11.85 -3.37
CA VAL A 62 -12.74 11.11 -2.09
C VAL A 62 -13.42 9.75 -2.28
N ASN A 63 -14.49 9.70 -3.07
CA ASN A 63 -15.15 8.42 -3.41
C ASN A 63 -14.22 7.50 -4.18
N GLU A 64 -13.53 8.01 -5.21
CA GLU A 64 -12.57 7.22 -5.99
C GLU A 64 -11.41 6.72 -5.13
N ALA A 65 -10.90 7.56 -4.23
CA ALA A 65 -9.85 7.20 -3.27
C ALA A 65 -10.28 6.04 -2.35
N PHE A 66 -11.50 6.09 -1.81
CA PHE A 66 -12.07 5.01 -1.01
C PHE A 66 -12.10 3.70 -1.80
N LEU A 67 -12.61 3.72 -3.04
CA LEU A 67 -12.71 2.53 -3.89
C LEU A 67 -11.33 1.95 -4.22
N GLN A 68 -10.32 2.79 -4.44
CA GLN A 68 -8.95 2.34 -4.67
C GLN A 68 -8.34 1.67 -3.43
N GLU A 69 -8.56 2.22 -2.23
CA GLU A 69 -8.11 1.59 -0.97
C GLU A 69 -8.82 0.25 -0.72
N VAL A 70 -10.13 0.17 -0.97
CA VAL A 70 -10.90 -1.09 -0.82
C VAL A 70 -10.44 -2.13 -1.85
N ALA A 71 -10.19 -1.72 -3.10
CA ALA A 71 -9.68 -2.61 -4.13
C ALA A 71 -8.29 -3.15 -3.77
N LEU A 72 -7.40 -2.30 -3.26
CA LEU A 72 -6.08 -2.71 -2.80
C LEU A 72 -6.19 -3.70 -1.64
N LEU A 73 -7.03 -3.39 -0.64
CA LEU A 73 -7.30 -4.26 0.49
C LEU A 73 -7.81 -5.63 0.03
N SER A 74 -8.78 -5.67 -0.89
CA SER A 74 -9.34 -6.92 -1.43
C SER A 74 -8.31 -7.82 -2.11
N LYS A 75 -7.25 -7.23 -2.68
CA LYS A 75 -6.17 -7.96 -3.36
C LYS A 75 -5.08 -8.41 -2.39
N SER A 76 -4.91 -7.70 -1.28
CA SER A 76 -3.86 -7.97 -0.30
C SER A 76 -4.30 -8.83 0.89
N SER A 77 -5.59 -8.89 1.20
CA SER A 77 -6.09 -9.63 2.36
C SER A 77 -5.97 -11.14 2.17
N GLU A 78 -5.40 -11.81 3.18
CA GLU A 78 -5.23 -13.26 3.21
C GLU A 78 -6.54 -13.99 3.55
N ASP A 79 -7.39 -13.37 4.36
CA ASP A 79 -8.64 -13.94 4.85
C ASP A 79 -9.76 -12.89 5.00
N TYR A 80 -11.01 -13.36 5.01
CA TYR A 80 -12.20 -12.50 5.08
C TYR A 80 -12.32 -11.73 6.40
N VAL A 81 -11.89 -12.31 7.53
CA VAL A 81 -12.04 -11.68 8.85
C VAL A 81 -11.09 -10.48 8.95
N SER A 82 -9.84 -10.66 8.50
CA SER A 82 -8.87 -9.57 8.38
C SER A 82 -9.35 -8.48 7.42
N TRP A 83 -9.91 -8.88 6.28
CA TRP A 83 -10.51 -7.94 5.32
C TRP A 83 -11.65 -7.12 5.92
N GLU A 84 -12.59 -7.76 6.61
CA GLU A 84 -13.76 -7.09 7.20
C GLU A 84 -13.35 -6.08 8.26
N LYS A 85 -12.37 -6.42 9.10
CA LYS A 85 -11.82 -5.50 10.10
C LYS A 85 -11.20 -4.27 9.44
N ALA A 86 -10.31 -4.48 8.46
CA ALA A 86 -9.66 -3.38 7.74
C ALA A 86 -10.66 -2.54 6.93
N PHE A 87 -11.71 -3.15 6.38
CA PHE A 87 -12.78 -2.46 5.68
C PHE A 87 -13.55 -1.51 6.63
N ARG A 88 -13.87 -1.94 7.86
CA ARG A 88 -14.50 -1.07 8.86
C ARG A 88 -13.61 0.12 9.24
N GLU A 89 -12.30 -0.09 9.38
CA GLU A 89 -11.34 0.98 9.65
C GLU A 89 -11.32 2.02 8.50
N LEU A 90 -11.41 1.55 7.25
CA LEU A 90 -11.57 2.41 6.07
C LEU A 90 -12.88 3.20 6.09
N GLU A 91 -14.01 2.55 6.38
CA GLU A 91 -15.32 3.24 6.49
C GLU A 91 -15.26 4.37 7.52
N GLU A 92 -14.66 4.13 8.69
CA GLU A 92 -14.52 5.15 9.73
C GLU A 92 -13.63 6.31 9.29
N LYS A 93 -12.49 6.01 8.65
CA LYS A 93 -11.56 7.02 8.10
C LYS A 93 -12.28 7.92 7.11
N TYR A 94 -12.94 7.33 6.12
CA TYR A 94 -13.60 8.09 5.05
C TYR A 94 -14.87 8.81 5.54
N THR A 95 -15.61 8.25 6.50
CA THR A 95 -16.72 8.97 7.17
C THR A 95 -16.23 10.27 7.81
N LYS A 96 -15.08 10.26 8.48
CA LYS A 96 -14.47 11.47 9.05
C LYS A 96 -14.08 12.47 7.96
N VAL A 97 -13.61 12.00 6.80
CA VAL A 97 -13.27 12.85 5.65
C VAL A 97 -14.53 13.51 5.07
N PHE A 98 -15.60 12.74 4.81
CA PHE A 98 -16.88 13.28 4.31
C PHE A 98 -17.48 14.33 5.25
N LYS A 99 -17.39 14.10 6.57
CA LYS A 99 -17.79 15.10 7.58
C LYS A 99 -16.98 16.39 7.48
N LYS A 100 -15.66 16.32 7.25
CA LYS A 100 -14.81 17.52 7.12
C LYS A 100 -15.15 18.35 5.88
N ILE A 101 -15.53 17.71 4.78
CA ILE A 101 -15.91 18.40 3.54
C ILE A 101 -17.41 18.79 3.51
N ASN A 102 -18.15 18.62 4.61
CA ASN A 102 -19.59 18.91 4.71
C ASN A 102 -20.45 18.22 3.64
N LYS A 103 -20.09 16.99 3.24
CA LYS A 103 -20.83 16.19 2.26
C LYS A 103 -21.49 14.97 2.89
N PRO A 104 -22.62 14.48 2.35
CA PRO A 104 -23.26 13.27 2.85
C PRO A 104 -22.31 12.08 2.69
N THR A 105 -22.29 11.21 3.69
CA THR A 105 -21.48 9.99 3.62
C THR A 105 -22.15 9.02 2.65
N PRO A 106 -21.40 8.49 1.66
CA PRO A 106 -21.91 7.45 0.76
C PRO A 106 -22.29 6.17 1.51
N ASP A 107 -23.17 5.37 0.95
CA ASP A 107 -23.45 4.03 1.47
C ASP A 107 -22.30 3.08 1.14
N PHE A 108 -21.32 3.02 2.05
CA PHE A 108 -20.13 2.19 1.89
C PHE A 108 -20.44 0.69 1.88
N LYS A 109 -21.58 0.25 2.43
CA LYS A 109 -21.97 -1.16 2.48
C LYS A 109 -22.16 -1.76 1.09
N LYS A 110 -22.48 -0.94 0.09
CA LYS A 110 -22.54 -1.36 -1.32
C LYS A 110 -21.22 -1.97 -1.80
N TYR A 111 -20.11 -1.56 -1.21
CA TYR A 111 -18.75 -1.96 -1.56
C TYR A 111 -18.20 -3.05 -0.65
N SER A 112 -19.01 -3.62 0.25
CA SER A 112 -18.57 -4.62 1.22
C SER A 112 -18.29 -6.00 0.62
N ASN A 113 -18.58 -6.21 -0.67
CA ASN A 113 -18.32 -7.48 -1.33
C ASN A 113 -16.94 -7.45 -2.02
N PRO A 114 -15.93 -8.17 -1.48
CA PRO A 114 -14.57 -8.15 -2.03
C PRO A 114 -14.48 -8.72 -3.45
N LYS A 115 -15.42 -9.58 -3.87
CA LYS A 115 -15.42 -10.19 -5.21
C LYS A 115 -15.61 -9.17 -6.34
N ILE A 116 -16.16 -7.99 -6.04
CA ILE A 116 -16.37 -6.92 -7.03
C ILE A 116 -15.02 -6.40 -7.57
N TYR A 117 -13.93 -6.55 -6.81
CA TYR A 117 -12.62 -5.98 -7.10
C TYR A 117 -11.60 -6.99 -7.67
N LEU A 118 -12.04 -8.23 -7.88
CA LEU A 118 -11.22 -9.31 -8.45
C LEU A 118 -11.40 -9.49 -9.97
N LEU A 119 -12.08 -8.52 -10.64
CA LEU A 119 -12.11 -8.38 -12.10
C LEU A 119 -10.72 -8.06 -12.66
#